data_AF-A0A178JB82-F1
#
_entry.id   AF-A0A178JB82-F1
#
_cell.length_a   1.000
_cell.length_b   1.000
_cell.length_c   1.000
_cell.angle_alpha   90.00
_cell.angle_beta   90.00
_cell.angle_gamma   90.00
#
_symmetry.space_group_name_H-M   'P 1'
#
loop_
_entity.id
_entity.type
_entity.pdbx_description
1 polymer ?
#
loop_
_entity_poly.entity_id
_entity_poly.type
_entity_poly.pdbx_seq_one_letter_code
_entity_poly.pdbx_strand_id
1 'polypeptide(L)'
;MDINMASKPKQTFLKCWSLVAALALPALSAPTLAEEFLCDATQASTNELPLLDKSCPIGKGLWGKSQPRGQESTFWIQCGVFGQPLPLPKAKRLYQHISTDVWAKPEANAYRCLIGPYKDFAQASTELAKVKTEPGYKEAFVREVVKGAPLKQVKAKPAPKSSTPKPVVKPQQSTTVIPAPVKAKPEPIKPMAQEPKQRQSDVSIRLTATVSGIEYKVPYTMFSNDQFYMEHELPWNRLDYEGAYKTCYRLDMRLATPTEWQALLASKVMQRDKWPMHLPYWGAERSGLFTSGKTNKLKGTSLLNVMCVK
;
A
#
# COMPACT_ATOMS: atom_id res chain seq x y z
N MET A 1 -34.29 71.33 -67.21
CA MET A 1 -33.03 71.59 -67.92
C MET A 1 -31.99 70.70 -67.29
N ASP A 2 -31.44 69.82 -68.12
CA ASP A 2 -30.13 69.15 -67.98
C ASP A 2 -29.91 68.12 -66.85
N ILE A 3 -29.26 66.95 -67.02
CA ILE A 3 -28.77 66.15 -68.15
C ILE A 3 -28.10 64.90 -67.49
N ASN A 4 -28.13 63.75 -68.16
CA ASN A 4 -27.21 62.58 -68.13
C ASN A 4 -26.78 61.90 -66.81
N MET A 5 -26.92 60.58 -66.62
CA MET A 5 -26.43 59.38 -67.36
C MET A 5 -25.15 58.79 -66.74
N ALA A 6 -25.32 57.57 -66.21
CA ALA A 6 -24.42 56.41 -66.11
C ALA A 6 -22.94 56.55 -65.70
N SER A 7 -22.51 55.68 -64.77
CA SER A 7 -21.38 54.76 -65.02
C SER A 7 -21.30 53.61 -63.99
N LYS A 8 -21.19 52.37 -64.47
CA LYS A 8 -20.64 51.20 -63.73
C LYS A 8 -19.24 50.94 -64.27
N PRO A 9 -18.30 50.47 -63.44
CA PRO A 9 -17.76 49.10 -63.61
C PRO A 9 -17.31 48.49 -62.26
N LYS A 10 -16.76 47.29 -62.06
CA LYS A 10 -16.73 45.94 -62.64
C LYS A 10 -15.92 45.10 -61.63
N GLN A 11 -16.27 43.81 -61.47
CA GLN A 11 -15.39 42.67 -61.17
C GLN A 11 -14.71 42.63 -59.77
N THR A 12 -14.43 41.50 -59.12
CA THR A 12 -14.19 40.12 -59.57
C THR A 12 -14.67 39.11 -58.52
N PHE A 13 -15.33 38.05 -59.00
CA PHE A 13 -15.48 36.77 -58.30
C PHE A 13 -14.20 35.95 -58.46
N LEU A 14 -13.67 35.40 -57.36
CA LEU A 14 -12.74 34.27 -57.42
C LEU A 14 -13.34 33.09 -56.64
N LYS A 15 -13.53 31.99 -57.36
CA LYS A 15 -13.97 30.67 -56.88
C LYS A 15 -12.80 29.91 -56.23
N CYS A 16 -13.09 29.03 -55.27
CA CYS A 16 -12.58 27.65 -55.16
C CYS A 16 -13.23 26.99 -53.92
N TRP A 17 -14.19 26.08 -54.10
CA TRP A 17 -14.00 24.62 -54.22
C TRP A 17 -13.64 23.92 -52.89
N SER A 18 -14.69 23.35 -52.29
CA SER A 18 -14.82 21.99 -51.77
C SER A 18 -13.64 21.35 -51.02
N LEU A 19 -13.85 20.99 -49.74
CA LEU A 19 -13.37 19.75 -49.15
C LEU A 19 -14.21 19.36 -47.92
N VAL A 20 -15.14 18.44 -48.15
CA VAL A 20 -15.74 17.56 -47.14
C VAL A 20 -14.70 16.49 -46.82
N ALA A 21 -14.19 16.41 -45.59
CA ALA A 21 -13.60 15.21 -45.00
C ALA A 21 -13.25 15.41 -43.51
N ALA A 22 -13.46 14.36 -42.72
CA ALA A 22 -12.96 14.11 -41.35
C ALA A 22 -13.80 14.60 -40.15
N LEU A 23 -15.03 14.09 -40.04
CA LEU A 23 -15.70 13.85 -38.75
C LEU A 23 -15.77 12.34 -38.51
N ALA A 24 -14.65 11.74 -38.07
CA ALA A 24 -14.59 10.39 -37.51
C ALA A 24 -13.26 10.19 -36.77
N LEU A 25 -13.16 10.74 -35.55
CA LEU A 25 -12.16 10.30 -34.58
C LEU A 25 -12.85 9.29 -33.65
N PRO A 26 -12.55 7.98 -33.73
CA PRO A 26 -12.92 7.07 -32.67
C PRO A 26 -12.09 7.48 -31.44
N ALA A 27 -12.77 7.94 -30.40
CA ALA A 27 -12.18 8.09 -29.08
C ALA A 27 -11.82 6.69 -28.55
N LEU A 28 -10.67 6.19 -28.98
CA LEU A 28 -10.00 5.07 -28.34
C LEU A 28 -9.47 5.59 -26.99
N SER A 29 -10.38 5.65 -26.02
CA SER A 29 -10.03 5.77 -24.62
C SER A 29 -9.31 4.48 -24.23
N ALA A 30 -7.98 4.47 -24.37
CA ALA A 30 -7.17 3.40 -23.80
C ALA A 30 -7.49 3.32 -22.30
N PRO A 31 -7.72 2.12 -21.74
CA PRO A 31 -7.85 1.98 -20.29
C PRO A 31 -6.50 2.41 -19.70
N THR A 32 -6.49 3.57 -19.04
CA THR A 32 -5.38 3.97 -18.20
C THR A 32 -5.37 3.03 -17.01
N LEU A 33 -4.66 1.89 -17.13
CA LEU A 33 -4.25 1.09 -15.99
C LEU A 33 -3.22 1.93 -15.23
N ALA A 34 -3.73 2.84 -14.41
CA ALA A 34 -2.94 3.55 -13.43
C ALA A 34 -2.64 2.55 -12.30
N GLU A 35 -1.52 1.82 -12.40
CA GLU A 35 -0.88 1.21 -11.24
C GLU A 35 -0.51 2.34 -10.26
N GLU A 36 -1.36 2.57 -9.27
CA GLU A 36 -0.96 3.23 -8.02
C GLU A 36 0.06 2.28 -7.38
N PHE A 37 1.31 2.72 -7.18
CA PHE A 37 2.43 1.85 -6.76
C PHE A 37 2.19 1.34 -5.33
N LEU A 38 1.52 0.20 -5.20
CA LEU A 38 1.34 -0.52 -3.96
C LEU A 38 2.58 -1.38 -3.72
N CYS A 39 3.51 -0.88 -2.91
CA CYS A 39 4.58 -1.74 -2.42
C CYS A 39 4.01 -2.75 -1.43
N ASP A 40 4.27 -4.03 -1.67
CA ASP A 40 3.99 -5.04 -0.66
C ASP A 40 4.87 -4.83 0.57
N ALA A 41 4.26 -5.01 1.73
CA ALA A 41 4.93 -4.98 3.02
C ALA A 41 4.63 -6.22 3.85
N THR A 42 5.59 -6.65 4.64
CA THR A 42 5.44 -7.74 5.62
C THR A 42 5.84 -7.22 6.98
N GLN A 43 5.18 -7.65 8.05
CA GLN A 43 5.56 -7.27 9.40
C GLN A 43 5.49 -8.51 10.27
N ALA A 44 6.63 -8.89 10.86
CA ALA A 44 6.72 -10.15 11.59
C ALA A 44 5.99 -10.09 12.94
N SER A 45 5.92 -8.92 13.58
CA SER A 45 5.16 -8.70 14.82
C SER A 45 4.88 -7.22 15.08
N THR A 46 3.88 -6.94 15.93
CA THR A 46 3.46 -5.57 16.30
C THR A 46 4.54 -4.77 17.02
N ASN A 47 5.65 -5.43 17.40
CA ASN A 47 6.80 -4.84 18.06
C ASN A 47 7.97 -4.50 17.12
N GLU A 48 7.81 -4.72 15.82
CA GLU A 48 8.81 -4.41 14.78
C GLU A 48 8.25 -3.41 13.78
N LEU A 49 9.09 -2.79 12.95
CA LEU A 49 8.61 -1.94 11.86
C LEU A 49 8.07 -2.79 10.70
N PRO A 50 7.10 -2.28 9.91
CA PRO A 50 6.72 -2.93 8.67
C PRO A 50 7.90 -2.91 7.68
N LEU A 51 8.17 -4.08 7.08
CA LEU A 51 9.20 -4.27 6.07
C LEU A 51 8.62 -4.14 4.67
N LEU A 52 9.12 -3.18 3.88
CA LEU A 52 8.81 -3.09 2.45
C LEU A 52 9.49 -4.22 1.68
N ASP A 53 8.89 -4.67 0.59
CA ASP A 53 9.51 -5.63 -0.30
C ASP A 53 10.84 -5.09 -0.90
N LYS A 54 11.79 -6.00 -1.15
CA LYS A 54 13.11 -5.65 -1.74
C LYS A 54 12.96 -4.95 -3.09
N SER A 55 11.93 -5.29 -3.86
CA SER A 55 11.63 -4.72 -5.18
C SER A 55 10.91 -3.37 -5.13
N CYS A 56 10.42 -2.93 -3.96
CA CYS A 56 9.70 -1.67 -3.82
C CYS A 56 10.53 -0.48 -4.35
N PRO A 57 10.04 0.26 -5.37
CA PRO A 57 10.75 1.40 -5.91
C PRO A 57 10.66 2.59 -4.94
N ILE A 58 11.80 2.99 -4.40
CA ILE A 58 11.91 4.14 -3.48
C ILE A 58 12.50 5.38 -4.15
N GLY A 59 12.66 5.32 -5.48
CA GLY A 59 12.98 6.48 -6.28
C GLY A 59 14.38 7.04 -6.06
N LYS A 60 14.59 8.28 -6.55
CA LYS A 60 15.87 9.00 -6.48
C LYS A 60 15.82 10.06 -5.39
N GLY A 61 16.92 10.25 -4.67
CA GLY A 61 17.04 11.31 -3.67
C GLY A 61 16.98 12.70 -4.28
N LEU A 62 16.21 13.58 -3.65
CA LEU A 62 16.16 15.02 -3.86
C LEU A 62 16.99 15.66 -2.74
N TRP A 63 18.11 16.26 -3.13
CA TRP A 63 19.08 16.84 -2.19
C TRP A 63 19.06 18.37 -2.27
N GLY A 64 19.27 19.05 -1.14
CA GLY A 64 19.30 20.50 -1.09
C GLY A 64 17.99 21.13 -1.58
N LYS A 65 18.08 22.08 -2.52
CA LYS A 65 16.92 22.79 -3.10
C LYS A 65 16.32 22.11 -4.34
N SER A 66 16.63 20.83 -4.56
CA SER A 66 16.11 20.07 -5.72
C SER A 66 14.59 19.95 -5.66
N GLN A 67 13.92 20.27 -6.77
CA GLN A 67 12.47 20.14 -6.92
C GLN A 67 12.09 18.79 -7.54
N PRO A 68 10.83 18.33 -7.36
CA PRO A 68 10.27 17.19 -8.06
C PRO A 68 10.37 17.35 -9.58
N ARG A 69 10.59 16.26 -10.29
CA ARG A 69 10.70 16.24 -11.76
C ARG A 69 9.48 15.65 -12.45
N GLY A 70 8.77 14.75 -11.77
CA GLY A 70 7.56 14.12 -12.29
C GLY A 70 6.33 15.00 -12.08
N GLN A 71 5.39 14.96 -13.03
CA GLN A 71 4.07 15.57 -12.84
C GLN A 71 3.17 14.72 -11.93
N GLU A 72 3.37 13.40 -11.94
CA GLU A 72 2.75 12.47 -10.99
C GLU A 72 3.86 11.70 -10.27
N SER A 73 4.09 12.06 -9.01
CA SER A 73 5.17 11.50 -8.20
C SER A 73 4.67 11.08 -6.82
N THR A 74 5.37 10.11 -6.25
CA THR A 74 5.22 9.69 -4.85
C THR A 74 6.53 9.95 -4.14
N PHE A 75 6.46 10.48 -2.91
CA PHE A 75 7.64 10.89 -2.17
C PHE A 75 7.85 10.04 -0.93
N TRP A 76 9.12 9.82 -0.60
CA TRP A 76 9.53 9.13 0.63
C TRP A 76 10.59 9.96 1.34
N ILE A 77 10.50 10.15 2.64
CA ILE A 77 11.63 10.68 3.41
C ILE A 77 12.52 9.51 3.80
N GLN A 78 13.78 9.50 3.39
CA GLN A 78 14.74 8.55 3.94
C GLN A 78 15.28 9.07 5.27
N CYS A 79 14.93 8.40 6.36
CA CYS A 79 15.41 8.71 7.70
C CYS A 79 16.81 8.13 8.02
N GLY A 80 17.31 7.18 7.22
CA GLY A 80 18.66 6.63 7.40
C GLY A 80 18.86 5.27 6.74
N VAL A 81 20.05 4.69 6.96
CA VAL A 81 20.41 3.33 6.58
C VAL A 81 21.09 2.69 7.80
N PHE A 82 20.58 1.54 8.25
CA PHE A 82 20.97 0.90 9.51
C PHE A 82 21.30 -0.57 9.26
N GLY A 83 22.15 -1.18 10.11
CA GLY A 83 22.47 -2.62 9.98
C GLY A 83 21.28 -3.53 10.30
N GLN A 84 20.33 -3.05 11.09
CA GLN A 84 19.08 -3.71 11.46
C GLN A 84 17.90 -2.76 11.27
N PRO A 85 16.65 -3.26 11.16
CA PRO A 85 15.48 -2.40 11.16
C PRO A 85 15.49 -1.45 12.36
N LEU A 86 15.05 -0.20 12.15
CA LEU A 86 14.99 0.77 13.23
C LEU A 86 14.06 0.24 14.35
N PRO A 87 14.51 0.16 15.61
CA PRO A 87 13.66 -0.32 16.69
C PRO A 87 12.42 0.57 16.87
N LEU A 88 11.27 -0.02 17.15
CA LEU A 88 10.02 0.72 17.35
C LEU A 88 10.12 1.89 18.35
N PRO A 89 10.80 1.77 19.51
CA PRO A 89 10.92 2.91 20.42
C PRO A 89 11.60 4.14 19.80
N LYS A 90 12.51 3.94 18.85
CA LYS A 90 13.12 5.05 18.09
C LYS A 90 12.16 5.58 17.03
N ALA A 91 11.44 4.70 16.34
CA ALA A 91 10.42 5.12 15.37
C ALA A 91 9.28 5.94 16.01
N LYS A 92 8.85 5.60 17.24
CA LYS A 92 7.88 6.37 18.03
C LYS A 92 8.22 7.84 18.19
N ARG A 93 9.51 8.20 18.24
CA ARG A 93 9.91 9.62 18.28
C ARG A 93 9.67 10.32 16.96
N LEU A 94 9.87 9.62 15.84
CA LEU A 94 9.58 10.17 14.51
C LEU A 94 8.09 10.41 14.33
N TYR A 95 7.22 9.56 14.87
CA TYR A 95 5.76 9.68 14.79
C TYR A 95 5.20 10.99 15.36
N GLN A 96 5.94 11.67 16.25
CA GLN A 96 5.57 13.00 16.74
C GLN A 96 5.68 14.10 15.66
N HIS A 97 6.46 13.84 14.62
CA HIS A 97 6.84 14.82 13.59
C HIS A 97 6.17 14.55 12.24
N ILE A 98 5.55 13.39 12.07
CA ILE A 98 5.11 12.86 10.78
C ILE A 98 3.64 12.46 10.81
N SER A 99 2.99 12.49 9.66
CA SER A 99 1.60 12.03 9.50
C SER A 99 1.47 10.64 8.89
N THR A 100 2.58 10.05 8.46
CA THR A 100 2.67 8.75 7.80
C THR A 100 3.54 7.77 8.61
N ASP A 101 3.85 6.61 8.04
CA ASP A 101 4.58 5.55 8.73
C ASP A 101 6.05 5.47 8.42
N VAL A 102 6.75 4.88 9.38
CA VAL A 102 8.14 4.49 9.23
C VAL A 102 8.19 3.05 8.74
N TRP A 103 8.94 2.84 7.66
CA TRP A 103 9.11 1.58 6.98
C TRP A 103 10.58 1.19 6.97
N ALA A 104 10.84 -0.11 7.11
CA ALA A 104 12.15 -0.69 6.90
C ALA A 104 12.20 -1.35 5.52
N LYS A 105 13.06 -0.88 4.61
CA LYS A 105 13.30 -1.60 3.36
C LYS A 105 14.61 -2.40 3.45
N PRO A 106 14.59 -3.73 3.33
CA PRO A 106 15.80 -4.53 3.25
C PRO A 106 16.58 -4.20 1.98
N GLU A 107 17.88 -4.01 2.16
CA GLU A 107 18.92 -3.92 1.12
C GLU A 107 19.86 -5.14 1.25
N ALA A 108 20.98 -5.17 0.54
CA ALA A 108 21.89 -6.32 0.56
C ALA A 108 22.39 -6.67 1.98
N ASN A 109 22.89 -5.68 2.73
CA ASN A 109 23.49 -5.84 4.06
C ASN A 109 23.01 -4.79 5.08
N ALA A 110 21.87 -4.15 4.79
CA ALA A 110 21.36 -3.06 5.61
C ALA A 110 19.85 -2.90 5.42
N TYR A 111 19.24 -2.07 6.25
CA TYR A 111 17.86 -1.66 6.19
C TYR A 111 17.78 -0.17 6.01
N ARG A 112 17.06 0.26 4.97
CA ARG A 112 16.77 1.67 4.74
C ARG A 112 15.52 2.06 5.52
N CYS A 113 15.63 3.08 6.34
CA CYS A 113 14.51 3.71 7.02
C CYS A 113 13.84 4.69 6.07
N LEU A 114 12.55 4.52 5.83
CA LEU A 114 11.75 5.33 4.93
C LEU A 114 10.49 5.81 5.66
N ILE A 115 10.06 7.03 5.39
CA ILE A 115 8.83 7.60 5.92
C ILE A 115 7.95 8.00 4.75
N GLY A 116 6.68 7.61 4.77
CA GLY A 116 5.75 7.90 3.68
C GLY A 116 4.88 6.69 3.32
N PRO A 117 4.44 6.59 2.06
CA PRO A 117 4.63 7.52 0.96
C PRO A 117 3.77 8.78 1.11
N TYR A 118 4.28 9.90 0.61
CA TYR A 118 3.56 11.15 0.49
C TYR A 118 3.12 11.38 -0.95
N LYS A 119 1.92 11.90 -1.13
CA LYS A 119 1.41 12.35 -2.44
C LYS A 119 1.87 13.78 -2.77
N ASP A 120 2.14 14.59 -1.75
CA ASP A 120 2.55 15.98 -1.88
C ASP A 120 4.00 16.20 -1.42
N PHE A 121 4.81 16.83 -2.28
CA PHE A 121 6.18 17.19 -1.97
C PHE A 121 6.29 18.26 -0.87
N ALA A 122 5.36 19.20 -0.81
CA ALA A 122 5.33 20.25 0.21
C ALA A 122 5.11 19.64 1.60
N GLN A 123 4.22 18.65 1.70
CA GLN A 123 4.00 17.91 2.94
C GLN A 123 5.26 17.13 3.34
N ALA A 124 5.84 16.36 2.41
CA ALA A 124 7.08 15.60 2.67
C ALA A 124 8.23 16.52 3.10
N SER A 125 8.33 17.71 2.50
CA SER A 125 9.36 18.71 2.86
C SER A 125 9.14 19.31 4.24
N THR A 126 7.88 19.60 4.59
CA THR A 126 7.52 20.12 5.91
C THR A 126 7.82 19.10 7.01
N GLU A 127 7.44 17.84 6.80
CA GLU A 127 7.71 16.77 7.76
C GLU A 127 9.19 16.42 7.82
N LEU A 128 9.92 16.49 6.70
CA LEU A 128 11.38 16.35 6.70
C LEU A 128 12.04 17.37 7.63
N ALA A 129 11.60 18.63 7.59
CA ALA A 129 12.15 19.68 8.45
C ALA A 129 11.98 19.33 9.94
N LYS A 130 10.82 18.78 10.31
CA LYS A 130 10.53 18.32 11.68
C LYS A 130 11.34 17.07 12.05
N VAL A 131 11.41 16.07 11.16
CA VAL A 131 12.23 14.86 11.35
C VAL A 131 13.70 15.21 11.61
N LYS A 132 14.25 16.20 10.89
CA LYS A 132 15.64 16.65 11.10
C LYS A 132 15.91 17.29 12.46
N THR A 133 14.87 17.72 13.19
CA THR A 133 15.02 18.22 14.57
C THR A 133 15.28 17.09 15.56
N GLU A 134 14.87 15.86 15.24
CA GLU A 134 15.12 14.70 16.09
C GLU A 134 16.62 14.31 16.05
N PRO A 135 17.26 14.07 17.21
CA PRO A 135 18.64 13.64 17.26
C PRO A 135 18.91 12.38 16.43
N GLY A 136 19.90 12.46 15.54
CA GLY A 136 20.30 11.34 14.67
C GLY A 136 19.66 11.33 13.28
N TYR A 137 18.80 12.29 12.95
CA TYR A 137 18.09 12.33 11.66
C TYR A 137 18.42 13.56 10.78
N LYS A 138 19.49 14.29 11.09
CA LYS A 138 19.91 15.50 10.35
C LYS A 138 20.18 15.24 8.87
N GLU A 139 20.64 14.04 8.55
CA GLU A 139 20.96 13.61 7.18
C GLU A 139 19.74 13.08 6.42
N ALA A 140 18.54 13.16 6.99
CA ALA A 140 17.33 12.76 6.28
C ALA A 140 17.11 13.59 5.01
N PHE A 141 16.50 13.00 3.98
CA PHE A 141 16.19 13.70 2.72
C PHE A 141 14.99 13.07 2.02
N VAL A 142 14.32 13.84 1.14
CA VAL A 142 13.19 13.35 0.35
C VAL A 142 13.70 12.56 -0.86
N ARG A 143 12.98 11.52 -1.24
CA ARG A 143 13.15 10.73 -2.47
C ARG A 143 11.88 10.83 -3.30
N GLU A 144 12.03 10.83 -4.61
CA GLU A 144 10.95 10.91 -5.58
C GLU A 144 10.86 9.63 -6.42
N VAL A 145 9.68 9.04 -6.45
CA VAL A 145 9.26 7.97 -7.35
C VAL A 145 8.34 8.59 -8.40
N VAL A 146 8.83 8.75 -9.63
CA VAL A 146 8.01 9.22 -10.76
C VAL A 146 7.18 8.06 -11.29
N LYS A 147 5.87 8.27 -11.46
CA LYS A 147 4.97 7.26 -12.01
C LYS A 147 5.40 6.88 -13.43
N GLY A 148 5.46 5.57 -13.73
CA GLY A 148 5.91 5.05 -15.02
C GLY A 148 7.42 5.06 -15.24
N ALA A 149 8.23 5.45 -14.23
CA ALA A 149 9.67 5.30 -14.33
C ALA A 149 10.03 3.79 -14.40
N PRO A 150 10.93 3.38 -15.32
CA PRO A 150 11.30 1.98 -15.45
C PRO A 150 11.90 1.48 -14.14
N LEU A 151 11.29 0.43 -13.58
CA LEU A 151 11.86 -0.35 -12.48
C LEU A 151 13.22 -0.83 -12.95
N LYS A 152 14.30 -0.22 -12.42
CA LYS A 152 15.61 -0.84 -12.53
C LYS A 152 15.56 -2.10 -11.69
N GLN A 153 15.21 -3.21 -12.34
CA GLN A 153 15.53 -4.53 -11.85
C GLN A 153 16.99 -4.48 -11.43
N VAL A 154 17.24 -4.79 -10.16
CA VAL A 154 18.59 -5.05 -9.67
C VAL A 154 19.05 -6.24 -10.49
N LYS A 155 19.79 -5.97 -11.59
CA LYS A 155 20.47 -7.01 -12.34
C LYS A 155 21.41 -7.65 -11.34
N ALA A 156 21.06 -8.87 -10.92
CA ALA A 156 21.98 -9.75 -10.23
C ALA A 156 23.27 -9.75 -11.06
N LYS A 157 24.35 -9.27 -10.44
CA LYS A 157 25.68 -9.37 -11.02
C LYS A 157 25.92 -10.86 -11.30
N PRO A 158 26.30 -11.27 -12.52
CA PRO A 158 26.57 -12.67 -12.81
C PRO A 158 27.62 -13.19 -11.83
N ALA A 159 27.30 -14.28 -11.14
CA ALA A 159 28.27 -15.00 -10.34
C ALA A 159 29.46 -15.42 -11.22
N PRO A 160 30.71 -15.25 -10.77
CA PRO A 160 31.85 -15.81 -11.48
C PRO A 160 31.75 -17.34 -11.50
N LYS A 161 32.07 -17.88 -12.68
CA LYS A 161 31.93 -19.28 -13.07
C LYS A 161 32.74 -20.22 -12.18
N SER A 162 32.13 -21.38 -11.97
CA SER A 162 32.62 -22.60 -11.35
C SER A 162 34.01 -23.04 -11.82
N SER A 163 34.88 -23.39 -10.87
CA SER A 163 35.91 -24.41 -11.07
C SER A 163 35.37 -25.78 -10.62
N THR A 164 35.87 -26.81 -11.28
CA THR A 164 35.36 -28.17 -11.41
C THR A 164 35.46 -29.07 -10.16
N PRO A 165 34.71 -30.20 -10.13
CA PRO A 165 34.50 -31.04 -8.94
C PRO A 165 35.44 -32.26 -8.85
N LYS A 166 35.67 -32.77 -7.62
CA LYS A 166 36.09 -34.16 -7.29
C LYS A 166 36.04 -34.41 -5.76
N PRO A 167 36.01 -35.67 -5.25
CA PRO A 167 34.77 -36.35 -4.83
C PRO A 167 34.70 -36.83 -3.37
N VAL A 168 33.46 -37.07 -2.90
CA VAL A 168 32.95 -38.08 -1.94
C VAL A 168 33.80 -38.45 -0.72
N VAL A 169 33.28 -38.19 0.50
CA VAL A 169 33.26 -39.15 1.63
C VAL A 169 32.00 -38.90 2.49
N LYS A 170 31.14 -39.93 2.65
CA LYS A 170 30.10 -40.03 3.69
C LYS A 170 30.74 -40.49 5.01
N PRO A 171 30.19 -40.11 6.18
CA PRO A 171 29.55 -41.15 7.00
C PRO A 171 28.24 -40.65 7.64
N GLN A 172 27.11 -41.36 7.50
CA GLN A 172 26.70 -42.59 8.21
C GLN A 172 25.91 -42.27 9.48
N GLN A 173 24.60 -42.56 9.40
CA GLN A 173 23.67 -42.62 10.52
C GLN A 173 24.15 -43.65 11.54
N SER A 174 24.04 -43.31 12.83
CA SER A 174 24.08 -44.28 13.92
C SER A 174 22.73 -44.28 14.64
N THR A 175 22.08 -45.43 14.54
CA THR A 175 20.98 -45.90 15.39
C THR A 175 21.54 -46.56 16.65
N THR A 176 21.02 -46.21 17.82
CA THR A 176 21.04 -47.08 19.02
C THR A 176 19.88 -46.62 19.92
N VAL A 177 18.70 -47.24 19.82
CA VAL A 177 18.19 -48.39 20.61
C VAL A 177 18.30 -48.21 22.13
N ILE A 178 17.10 -48.29 22.71
CA ILE A 178 16.62 -48.08 24.09
C ILE A 178 17.15 -49.18 25.05
N PRO A 179 17.06 -48.99 26.37
CA PRO A 179 16.12 -49.84 27.13
C PRO A 179 15.21 -49.07 28.10
N ALA A 180 13.93 -49.47 28.12
CA ALA A 180 12.95 -49.20 29.19
C ALA A 180 13.13 -50.28 30.29
N PRO A 181 12.59 -50.17 31.52
CA PRO A 181 11.15 -50.01 31.81
C PRO A 181 10.90 -49.05 33.02
N VAL A 182 9.68 -48.61 33.36
CA VAL A 182 8.73 -49.34 34.23
C VAL A 182 7.30 -48.82 34.00
N LYS A 183 6.40 -49.80 34.04
CA LYS A 183 4.95 -49.78 33.89
C LYS A 183 4.24 -49.00 35.00
N ALA A 184 3.16 -48.31 34.64
CA ALA A 184 1.91 -48.32 35.41
C ALA A 184 0.72 -48.16 34.44
N LYS A 185 -0.18 -49.16 34.44
CA LYS A 185 -1.49 -49.16 33.77
C LYS A 185 -2.56 -48.71 34.81
N PRO A 186 -3.83 -48.46 34.42
CA PRO A 186 -4.55 -47.24 34.75
C PRO A 186 -5.81 -47.50 35.58
N GLU A 187 -6.44 -46.47 36.11
CA GLU A 187 -7.87 -46.52 36.44
C GLU A 187 -8.63 -45.26 36.00
N PRO A 188 -9.95 -45.39 35.76
CA PRO A 188 -10.66 -44.60 34.76
C PRO A 188 -11.58 -43.55 35.39
N ILE A 189 -11.66 -42.37 34.78
CA ILE A 189 -12.78 -41.44 35.02
C ILE A 189 -13.37 -41.05 33.65
N LYS A 190 -14.68 -41.26 33.56
CA LYS A 190 -15.55 -41.11 32.38
C LYS A 190 -15.56 -39.68 31.82
N PRO A 191 -15.94 -39.51 30.54
CA PRO A 191 -15.72 -38.28 29.79
C PRO A 191 -16.74 -37.20 30.17
N MET A 192 -16.26 -36.07 30.68
CA MET A 192 -17.02 -34.83 30.62
C MET A 192 -16.82 -34.26 29.23
N ALA A 193 -17.91 -34.19 28.46
CA ALA A 193 -17.95 -33.58 27.14
C ALA A 193 -17.30 -32.19 27.21
N GLN A 194 -16.11 -32.06 26.61
CA GLN A 194 -15.58 -30.75 26.30
C GLN A 194 -16.33 -30.28 25.06
N GLU A 195 -17.23 -29.33 25.27
CA GLU A 195 -17.68 -28.43 24.22
C GLU A 195 -16.48 -27.97 23.37
N PRO A 196 -16.67 -27.76 22.07
CA PRO A 196 -15.57 -27.35 21.21
C PRO A 196 -15.00 -26.04 21.76
N LYS A 197 -13.70 -26.04 22.11
CA LYS A 197 -12.93 -24.81 22.33
C LYS A 197 -13.13 -23.92 21.10
N GLN A 198 -14.04 -22.95 21.20
CA GLN A 198 -14.08 -21.81 20.31
C GLN A 198 -12.70 -21.18 20.38
N ARG A 199 -11.94 -21.25 19.29
CA ARG A 199 -10.85 -20.33 19.05
C ARG A 199 -11.48 -18.96 18.83
N GLN A 200 -11.77 -18.23 19.91
CA GLN A 200 -12.11 -16.82 19.84
C GLN A 200 -10.87 -16.09 19.32
N SER A 201 -10.84 -15.83 18.01
CA SER A 201 -10.06 -14.73 17.48
C SER A 201 -10.78 -13.45 17.91
N ASP A 202 -10.32 -12.80 18.98
CA ASP A 202 -10.92 -11.56 19.46
C ASP A 202 -10.78 -10.45 18.40
N VAL A 203 -11.81 -10.31 17.57
CA VAL A 203 -11.95 -9.21 16.62
C VAL A 203 -12.35 -7.98 17.42
N SER A 204 -11.42 -7.05 17.60
CA SER A 204 -11.65 -5.74 18.24
C SER A 204 -12.06 -4.70 17.20
N ILE A 205 -12.96 -3.77 17.53
CA ILE A 205 -13.29 -2.64 16.66
C ILE A 205 -12.43 -1.45 17.07
N ARG A 206 -11.66 -0.90 16.12
CA ARG A 206 -10.73 0.22 16.40
C ARG A 206 -11.24 1.58 15.95
N LEU A 207 -11.97 1.61 14.83
CA LEU A 207 -12.56 2.83 14.31
C LEU A 207 -14.02 2.59 14.00
N THR A 208 -14.83 3.61 14.24
CA THR A 208 -16.26 3.63 13.95
C THR A 208 -16.63 4.98 13.37
N ALA A 209 -17.53 4.99 12.41
CA ALA A 209 -18.13 6.21 11.89
C ALA A 209 -19.58 5.96 11.48
N THR A 210 -20.39 7.02 11.47
CA THR A 210 -21.73 6.97 10.89
C THR A 210 -21.85 8.09 9.88
N VAL A 211 -22.11 7.73 8.62
CA VAL A 211 -22.28 8.69 7.52
C VAL A 211 -23.56 8.33 6.79
N SER A 212 -24.46 9.30 6.64
CA SER A 212 -25.76 9.10 5.96
C SER A 212 -26.58 7.91 6.48
N GLY A 213 -26.53 7.66 7.80
CA GLY A 213 -27.24 6.56 8.45
C GLY A 213 -26.58 5.18 8.31
N ILE A 214 -25.43 5.09 7.63
CA ILE A 214 -24.66 3.84 7.47
C ILE A 214 -23.56 3.80 8.53
N GLU A 215 -23.47 2.69 9.25
CA GLU A 215 -22.45 2.47 10.27
C GLU A 215 -21.22 1.79 9.65
N TYR A 216 -20.05 2.40 9.80
CA TYR A 216 -18.77 1.90 9.32
C TYR A 216 -17.91 1.47 10.50
N LYS A 217 -17.31 0.28 10.43
CA LYS A 217 -16.40 -0.25 11.45
C LYS A 217 -15.11 -0.78 10.84
N VAL A 218 -13.97 -0.45 11.44
CA VAL A 218 -12.67 -1.02 11.07
C VAL A 218 -12.27 -2.07 12.12
N PRO A 219 -12.38 -3.37 11.81
CA PRO A 219 -11.98 -4.43 12.71
C PRO A 219 -10.47 -4.66 12.72
N TYR A 220 -9.99 -5.17 13.84
CA TYR A 220 -8.61 -5.58 14.04
C TYR A 220 -8.51 -6.86 14.87
N THR A 221 -7.62 -7.77 14.50
CA THR A 221 -7.41 -9.06 15.17
C THR A 221 -5.98 -9.17 15.66
N MET A 222 -5.79 -9.16 16.99
CA MET A 222 -4.45 -9.18 17.62
C MET A 222 -3.71 -10.52 17.48
N PHE A 223 -4.44 -11.64 17.36
CA PHE A 223 -3.88 -12.99 17.49
C PHE A 223 -4.03 -13.87 16.25
N SER A 224 -4.34 -13.27 15.10
CA SER A 224 -4.28 -14.02 13.85
C SER A 224 -2.86 -13.99 13.28
N ASN A 225 -2.49 -15.03 12.55
CA ASN A 225 -1.25 -15.04 11.74
C ASN A 225 -1.36 -14.13 10.51
N ASP A 226 -2.30 -13.18 10.52
CA ASP A 226 -2.56 -12.29 9.41
C ASP A 226 -1.48 -11.22 9.36
N GLN A 227 -1.09 -10.84 8.15
CA GLN A 227 -0.17 -9.73 7.97
C GLN A 227 -0.86 -8.43 8.40
N PHE A 228 -0.09 -7.49 8.92
CA PHE A 228 -0.58 -6.18 9.26
C PHE A 228 0.47 -5.13 8.87
N TYR A 229 0.10 -3.85 8.89
CA TYR A 229 1.04 -2.75 8.75
C TYR A 229 0.74 -1.67 9.78
N MET A 230 1.72 -0.85 10.14
CA MET A 230 1.49 0.28 11.02
C MET A 230 0.93 1.45 10.22
N GLU A 231 -0.11 2.10 10.74
CA GLU A 231 -0.54 3.44 10.33
C GLU A 231 -1.10 4.23 11.50
N HIS A 232 -0.65 5.48 11.65
CA HIS A 232 -0.98 6.32 12.81
C HIS A 232 -0.71 5.63 14.16
N GLU A 233 0.47 5.00 14.29
CA GLU A 233 0.93 4.28 15.49
C GLU A 233 0.12 3.02 15.86
N LEU A 234 -0.84 2.63 15.02
CA LEU A 234 -1.69 1.46 15.23
C LEU A 234 -1.43 0.40 14.17
N PRO A 235 -1.39 -0.89 14.52
CA PRO A 235 -1.32 -1.96 13.52
C PRO A 235 -2.68 -2.17 12.83
N TRP A 236 -2.71 -2.33 11.52
CA TRP A 236 -3.92 -2.56 10.74
C TRP A 236 -3.83 -3.86 9.96
N ASN A 237 -4.85 -4.71 10.11
CA ASN A 237 -4.92 -5.99 9.44
C ASN A 237 -4.86 -5.82 7.92
N ARG A 238 -4.04 -6.64 7.27
CA ARG A 238 -4.04 -6.81 5.82
C ARG A 238 -4.61 -8.18 5.50
N LEU A 239 -5.85 -8.19 5.04
CA LEU A 239 -6.56 -9.42 4.70
C LEU A 239 -6.70 -9.55 3.20
N ASP A 240 -6.73 -10.79 2.73
CA ASP A 240 -7.26 -11.09 1.40
C ASP A 240 -8.78 -10.92 1.40
N TYR A 241 -9.40 -11.03 0.23
CA TYR A 241 -10.84 -10.78 0.11
C TYR A 241 -11.67 -11.77 0.94
N GLU A 242 -11.25 -13.04 1.00
CA GLU A 242 -11.97 -14.06 1.75
C GLU A 242 -11.90 -13.79 3.26
N GLY A 243 -10.72 -13.44 3.77
CA GLY A 243 -10.51 -13.04 5.15
C GLY A 243 -11.28 -11.77 5.50
N ALA A 244 -11.30 -10.78 4.62
CA ALA A 244 -12.07 -9.55 4.80
C ALA A 244 -13.59 -9.83 4.87
N TYR A 245 -14.10 -10.62 3.93
CA TYR A 245 -15.51 -11.03 3.91
C TYR A 245 -15.89 -11.79 5.18
N LYS A 246 -15.11 -12.81 5.58
CA LYS A 246 -15.33 -13.58 6.81
C LYS A 246 -15.27 -12.71 8.06
N THR A 247 -14.40 -11.71 8.08
CA THR A 247 -14.28 -10.79 9.22
C THR A 247 -15.54 -9.92 9.36
N CYS A 248 -16.02 -9.32 8.28
CA CYS A 248 -17.26 -8.54 8.34
C CYS A 248 -18.48 -9.40 8.61
N TYR A 249 -18.56 -10.59 7.99
CA TYR A 249 -19.65 -11.53 8.20
C TYR A 249 -19.79 -11.94 9.67
N ARG A 250 -18.67 -12.19 10.37
CA ARG A 250 -18.68 -12.52 11.81
C ARG A 250 -19.16 -11.36 12.70
N LEU A 251 -19.12 -10.13 12.21
CA LEU A 251 -19.61 -8.95 12.90
C LEU A 251 -21.08 -8.64 12.56
N ASP A 252 -21.76 -9.50 11.80
CA ASP A 252 -23.09 -9.23 11.24
C ASP A 252 -23.12 -7.94 10.40
N MET A 253 -22.06 -7.76 9.60
CA MET A 253 -21.86 -6.63 8.70
C MET A 253 -21.39 -7.14 7.34
N ARG A 254 -21.37 -6.26 6.33
CA ARG A 254 -20.88 -6.57 4.98
C ARG A 254 -19.72 -5.68 4.58
N LEU A 255 -19.03 -6.01 3.49
CA LEU A 255 -18.07 -5.09 2.87
C LEU A 255 -18.82 -3.91 2.23
N ALA A 256 -18.17 -2.74 2.22
CA ALA A 256 -18.73 -1.52 1.66
C ALA A 256 -18.86 -1.59 0.14
N THR A 257 -19.90 -0.97 -0.40
CA THR A 257 -20.04 -0.73 -1.84
C THR A 257 -19.22 0.48 -2.27
N PRO A 258 -18.88 0.61 -3.57
CA PRO A 258 -18.26 1.81 -4.11
C PRO A 258 -19.00 3.11 -3.78
N THR A 259 -20.34 3.11 -3.81
CA THR A 259 -21.16 4.30 -3.51
C THR A 259 -21.00 4.73 -2.05
N GLU A 260 -21.06 3.78 -1.12
CA GLU A 260 -20.88 4.03 0.32
C GLU A 260 -19.46 4.50 0.65
N TRP A 261 -18.47 4.00 -0.10
CA TRP A 261 -17.09 4.46 -0.01
C TRP A 261 -16.94 5.92 -0.43
N GLN A 262 -17.55 6.32 -1.55
CA GLN A 262 -17.54 7.72 -1.98
C GLN A 262 -18.19 8.63 -0.94
N ALA A 263 -19.32 8.22 -0.36
CA ALA A 263 -19.99 8.99 0.70
C ALA A 263 -19.08 9.16 1.93
N LEU A 264 -18.38 8.10 2.35
CA LEU A 264 -17.42 8.16 3.45
C LEU A 264 -16.26 9.11 3.14
N LEU A 265 -15.66 9.03 1.94
CA LEU A 265 -14.59 9.94 1.54
C LEU A 265 -15.07 11.40 1.51
N ALA A 266 -16.27 11.67 0.98
CA ALA A 266 -16.84 13.00 0.91
C ALA A 266 -17.11 13.62 2.29
N SER A 267 -17.42 12.79 3.30
CA SER A 267 -17.64 13.24 4.68
C SER A 267 -16.38 13.77 5.38
N LYS A 268 -15.20 13.48 4.83
CA LYS A 268 -13.87 13.77 5.41
C LYS A 268 -13.59 13.17 6.79
N VAL A 269 -14.43 12.26 7.27
CA VAL A 269 -14.27 11.57 8.56
C VAL A 269 -12.94 10.81 8.60
N MET A 270 -12.57 10.15 7.51
CA MET A 270 -11.32 9.37 7.45
C MET A 270 -10.08 10.23 7.69
N GLN A 271 -10.00 11.45 7.13
CA GLN A 271 -8.86 12.34 7.39
C GLN A 271 -8.91 12.93 8.79
N ARG A 272 -10.10 13.34 9.26
CA ARG A 272 -10.28 13.96 10.58
C ARG A 272 -9.91 12.99 11.71
N ASP A 273 -10.36 11.75 11.59
CA ASP A 273 -10.24 10.73 12.64
C ASP A 273 -9.05 9.78 12.38
N LYS A 274 -8.13 10.16 11.47
CA LYS A 274 -6.89 9.44 11.16
C LYS A 274 -7.10 7.95 10.88
N TRP A 275 -8.01 7.67 9.95
CA TRP A 275 -8.19 6.31 9.44
C TRP A 275 -6.99 5.90 8.60
N PRO A 276 -6.66 4.59 8.53
CA PRO A 276 -5.61 4.13 7.64
C PRO A 276 -6.02 4.40 6.19
N MET A 277 -5.23 5.17 5.46
CA MET A 277 -5.55 5.66 4.12
C MET A 277 -4.47 5.35 3.09
N HIS A 278 -3.35 4.77 3.53
CA HIS A 278 -2.25 4.39 2.65
C HIS A 278 -2.62 3.16 1.80
N LEU A 279 -3.16 2.10 2.42
CA LEU A 279 -3.65 0.94 1.66
C LEU A 279 -5.14 1.09 1.31
N PRO A 280 -5.55 0.64 0.11
CA PRO A 280 -6.95 0.53 -0.25
C PRO A 280 -7.72 -0.38 0.70
N TYR A 281 -9.05 -0.25 0.70
CA TYR A 281 -9.94 -1.13 1.44
C TYR A 281 -10.57 -2.17 0.51
N TRP A 282 -10.89 -3.34 1.05
CA TRP A 282 -11.80 -4.27 0.38
C TRP A 282 -13.22 -3.73 0.38
N GLY A 283 -13.80 -3.64 -0.81
CA GLY A 283 -15.22 -3.41 -1.04
C GLY A 283 -15.91 -4.65 -1.58
N ALA A 284 -17.23 -4.58 -1.68
CA ALA A 284 -18.07 -5.63 -2.23
C ALA A 284 -17.60 -6.06 -3.63
N GLU A 285 -17.87 -7.31 -3.99
CA GLU A 285 -17.53 -7.91 -5.29
C GLU A 285 -16.04 -7.87 -5.67
N ARG A 286 -15.16 -7.98 -4.67
CA ARG A 286 -13.69 -7.89 -4.86
C ARG A 286 -13.25 -6.54 -5.42
N SER A 287 -13.96 -5.46 -5.09
CA SER A 287 -13.52 -4.12 -5.42
C SER A 287 -12.42 -3.66 -4.46
N GLY A 288 -11.38 -3.02 -4.97
CA GLY A 288 -10.43 -2.23 -4.21
C GLY A 288 -10.92 -0.79 -4.15
N LEU A 289 -11.10 -0.29 -2.93
CA LEU A 289 -11.60 1.04 -2.62
C LEU A 289 -10.43 1.96 -2.29
N PHE A 290 -10.02 2.81 -3.23
CA PHE A 290 -8.84 3.65 -3.09
C PHE A 290 -9.23 5.00 -2.46
N THR A 291 -8.35 5.54 -1.62
CA THR A 291 -8.53 6.87 -0.98
C THR A 291 -8.44 8.02 -1.97
N SER A 292 -8.01 7.75 -3.20
CA SER A 292 -8.14 8.66 -4.34
C SER A 292 -9.58 8.79 -4.87
N GLY A 293 -10.53 8.00 -4.36
CA GLY A 293 -11.89 7.90 -4.88
C GLY A 293 -12.02 6.94 -6.06
N LYS A 294 -10.93 6.31 -6.53
CA LYS A 294 -11.01 5.29 -7.59
C LYS A 294 -11.46 3.95 -7.01
N THR A 295 -12.11 3.14 -7.84
CA THR A 295 -12.48 1.77 -7.50
C THR A 295 -12.16 0.82 -8.65
N ASN A 296 -11.47 -0.28 -8.38
CA ASN A 296 -11.10 -1.29 -9.39
C ASN A 296 -11.44 -2.70 -8.91
N LYS A 297 -11.76 -3.61 -9.82
CA LYS A 297 -11.96 -5.03 -9.49
C LYS A 297 -10.59 -5.71 -9.35
N LEU A 298 -10.37 -6.45 -8.26
CA LEU A 298 -9.10 -7.09 -7.93
C LEU A 298 -9.24 -8.61 -7.91
N LYS A 299 -8.11 -9.33 -7.98
CA LYS A 299 -8.06 -10.80 -8.01
C LYS A 299 -8.52 -11.46 -6.71
N GLY A 300 -8.53 -10.72 -5.61
CA GLY A 300 -8.95 -11.20 -4.28
C GLY A 300 -7.80 -11.67 -3.37
N THR A 301 -6.60 -11.88 -3.93
CA THR A 301 -5.41 -12.32 -3.18
C THR A 301 -4.57 -11.17 -2.61
N SER A 302 -4.88 -9.92 -2.98
CA SER A 302 -4.21 -8.74 -2.46
C SER A 302 -4.49 -8.55 -0.97
N LEU A 303 -3.50 -8.11 -0.20
CA LEU A 303 -3.69 -7.87 1.23
C LEU A 303 -4.00 -6.40 1.48
N LEU A 304 -5.26 -6.11 1.80
CA LEU A 304 -5.83 -4.76 1.91
C LEU A 304 -6.46 -4.50 3.27
N ASN A 305 -6.79 -3.23 3.53
CA ASN A 305 -7.58 -2.84 4.70
C ASN A 305 -9.00 -3.43 4.64
N VAL A 306 -9.61 -3.57 5.81
CA VAL A 306 -10.98 -4.08 5.94
C VAL A 306 -11.84 -3.06 6.67
N MET A 307 -13.00 -2.78 6.08
CA MET A 307 -14.02 -1.94 6.67
C MET A 307 -15.37 -2.61 6.44
N CYS A 308 -16.12 -2.74 7.52
CA CYS A 308 -17.42 -3.38 7.53
C CYS A 308 -18.50 -2.32 7.64
N VAL A 309 -19.60 -2.50 6.92
CA VAL A 309 -20.74 -1.57 6.90
C VAL A 309 -22.04 -2.27 7.26
N LYS A 310 -22.93 -1.53 7.92
CA LYS A 310 -24.28 -1.93 8.30
C LYS A 310 -25.27 -0.85 7.90
#